data_AF-A0A9X6AB26-F1
#
_entry.id   AF-A0A9X6AB26-F1
#
_cell.length_a   1.000
_cell.length_b   1.000
_cell.length_c   1.000
_cell.angle_alpha   90.00
_cell.angle_beta   90.00
_cell.angle_gamma   90.00
#
_symmetry.space_group_name_H-M   'P 1'
#
loop_
_entity.id
_entity.type
_entity.pdbx_description
1 polymer ?
#
loop_
_entity_poly.entity_id
_entity_poly.type
_entity_poly.pdbx_seq_one_letter_code
_entity_poly.pdbx_strand_id
1 'polypeptide(L)'
;YVLVAAVLVALTGSRAAALLCFGGSVLVILCALRLLRMGVWVSARGLRRVGFLSTSTASWEQVVAVRTVQQPVRWLGLPRTVQG
;
A
#
# COMPACT_ATOMS: atom_id res chain seq x y z
N TYR A 1 13.43 -7.98 10.85
CA TYR A 1 14.25 -7.91 12.09
C TYR A 1 13.44 -7.50 13.31
N VAL A 2 12.67 -6.39 13.28
CA VAL A 2 11.93 -5.88 14.46
C VAL A 2 11.00 -6.93 15.11
N LEU A 3 10.31 -7.74 14.31
CA LEU A 3 9.42 -8.80 14.82
C LEU A 3 10.20 -9.93 15.53
N VAL A 4 11.39 -10.26 15.02
CA VAL A 4 12.31 -11.24 15.67
C VAL A 4 12.88 -10.65 16.97
N ALA A 5 13.25 -9.37 16.96
CA ALA A 5 13.70 -8.67 18.17
C ALA A 5 12.60 -8.63 19.26
N ALA A 6 11.34 -8.42 18.88
CA ALA A 6 10.21 -8.45 19.80
C ALA A 6 10.03 -9.83 20.47
N VAL A 7 10.19 -10.91 19.70
CA VAL A 7 10.14 -12.29 20.23
C VAL A 7 11.31 -12.53 21.19
N LEU A 8 12.53 -12.08 20.86
CA LEU A 8 13.68 -12.23 21.75
C LEU A 8 13.49 -11.44 23.06
N VAL A 9 13.00 -10.21 23.01
CA VAL A 9 12.70 -9.40 24.22
C VAL A 9 11.58 -10.06 25.05
N ALA A 10 10.61 -10.73 24.44
CA ALA A 10 9.59 -11.50 25.16
C ALA A 10 10.18 -12.69 25.94
N LEU A 11 11.27 -13.28 25.43
CA LEU A 11 11.92 -14.44 26.02
C LEU A 11 12.97 -14.07 27.08
N THR A 12 13.58 -12.89 26.98
CA THR A 12 14.75 -12.51 27.81
C THR A 12 14.54 -11.25 28.65
N GLY A 13 13.47 -10.49 28.42
CA GLY A 13 13.26 -9.17 28.99
C GLY A 13 11.88 -8.96 29.62
N SER A 14 11.51 -7.70 29.83
CA SER A 14 10.23 -7.34 30.44
C SER A 14 9.07 -7.55 29.46
N ARG A 15 7.95 -8.11 29.96
CA ARG A 15 6.73 -8.31 29.17
C ARG A 15 6.22 -7.00 28.53
N ALA A 16 6.39 -5.88 29.22
CA ALA A 16 6.00 -4.56 28.71
C ALA A 16 6.83 -4.13 27.49
N ALA A 17 8.16 -4.33 27.51
CA ALA A 17 9.03 -4.02 26.38
C ALA A 17 8.72 -4.93 25.18
N ALA A 18 8.44 -6.21 25.43
CA ALA A 18 8.05 -7.16 24.40
C ALA A 18 6.75 -6.75 23.69
N LEU A 19 5.73 -6.35 24.46
CA LEU A 19 4.45 -5.86 23.94
C LEU A 19 4.62 -4.60 23.07
N LEU A 20 5.46 -3.66 23.49
CA LEU A 20 5.75 -2.45 22.72
C LEU A 20 6.44 -2.77 21.38
N CYS A 21 7.51 -3.58 21.40
CA CYS A 21 8.21 -3.96 20.17
C CYS A 21 7.34 -4.80 19.23
N PHE A 22 6.55 -5.72 19.78
CA PHE A 22 5.64 -6.55 18.99
C PHE A 22 4.51 -5.70 18.39
N GLY A 23 3.86 -4.87 19.20
CA GLY A 23 2.80 -3.96 18.77
C GLY A 23 3.27 -2.98 17.69
N GLY A 24 4.46 -2.39 17.86
CA GLY A 24 5.08 -1.53 16.85
C GLY A 24 5.37 -2.26 15.55
N SER A 25 5.86 -3.51 15.62
CA SER A 25 6.11 -4.33 14.42
C SER A 25 4.82 -4.64 13.67
N VAL A 26 3.77 -5.04 14.37
CA VAL A 26 2.45 -5.31 13.79
C VAL A 26 1.89 -4.06 13.13
N LEU A 27 2.00 -2.90 13.79
CA LEU A 27 1.55 -1.62 13.22
C LEU A 27 2.27 -1.29 11.91
N VAL A 28 3.60 -1.46 11.85
CA VAL A 28 4.38 -1.25 10.62
C VAL A 28 3.93 -2.19 9.50
N ILE A 29 3.70 -3.47 9.81
CA ILE A 29 3.21 -4.44 8.83
C ILE A 29 1.84 -4.04 8.31
N LEU A 30 0.91 -3.67 9.20
CA LEU A 30 -0.42 -3.22 8.81
C LEU A 30 -0.35 -1.97 7.91
N CYS A 31 0.49 -1.00 8.25
CA CYS A 31 0.74 0.18 7.41
C CYS A 31 1.27 -0.21 6.02
N ALA A 32 2.23 -1.13 5.95
CA ALA A 32 2.78 -1.60 4.68
C ALA A 32 1.70 -2.31 3.83
N LEU A 33 0.93 -3.22 4.41
CA LEU A 33 -0.18 -3.89 3.73
C LEU A 33 -1.25 -2.88 3.29
N ARG A 34 -1.51 -1.86 4.11
CA ARG A 34 -2.45 -0.77 3.80
C ARG A 34 -1.97 0.04 2.60
N LEU A 35 -0.67 0.35 2.51
CA LEU A 35 -0.04 1.00 1.35
C LEU A 35 -0.13 0.15 0.08
N LEU A 36 0.09 -1.16 0.19
CA LEU A 36 -0.06 -2.08 -0.96
C LEU A 36 -1.50 -2.15 -1.48
N ARG A 37 -2.51 -1.93 -0.63
CA ARG A 37 -3.92 -1.90 -1.03
C ARG A 37 -4.40 -0.52 -1.50
N MET A 38 -3.61 0.54 -1.30
CA MET A 38 -3.96 1.85 -1.80
C MET A 38 -3.85 1.92 -3.30
N GLY A 39 -4.68 2.78 -3.87
CA GLY A 39 -4.73 3.00 -5.29
C GLY A 39 -6.14 3.28 -5.77
N VAL A 40 -6.27 3.34 -7.08
CA VAL A 40 -7.55 3.50 -7.75
C VAL A 40 -7.91 2.15 -8.36
N TRP A 41 -9.02 1.60 -7.88
CA TRP A 41 -9.61 0.37 -8.35
C TRP A 41 -10.74 0.72 -9.31
N VAL A 42 -10.66 0.22 -10.54
CA VAL A 42 -11.69 0.43 -11.56
C VAL A 42 -12.64 -0.76 -11.54
N SER A 43 -13.95 -0.50 -11.56
CA SER A 43 -14.98 -1.55 -11.62
C SER A 43 -16.08 -1.16 -12.60
N ALA A 44 -16.92 -2.12 -13.01
CA ALA A 44 -18.07 -1.85 -13.86
C ALA A 44 -19.03 -0.80 -13.27
N ARG A 45 -19.07 -0.67 -11.94
CA ARG A 45 -19.95 0.27 -11.21
C ARG A 45 -19.35 1.66 -11.03
N GLY A 46 -18.04 1.84 -11.27
CA GLY A 46 -17.35 3.11 -11.07
C GLY A 46 -15.92 2.95 -10.56
N LEU A 47 -15.37 4.05 -10.04
CA LEU A 47 -14.01 4.17 -9.53
C LEU A 47 -14.00 4.15 -8.00
N ARG A 48 -13.16 3.30 -7.41
CA ARG A 48 -12.92 3.26 -5.97
C ARG A 48 -11.49 3.68 -5.68
N ARG A 49 -11.32 4.84 -5.05
CA ARG A 49 -10.02 5.30 -4.54
C ARG A 49 -9.87 4.86 -3.08
N VAL A 50 -8.92 3.97 -2.84
CA VAL A 50 -8.54 3.55 -1.49
C VAL A 50 -7.34 4.40 -1.08
N GLY A 51 -7.54 5.32 -0.14
CA GLY A 51 -6.47 6.08 0.51
C GLY A 51 -6.05 5.44 1.84
N PHE A 52 -5.11 6.09 2.54
CA PHE A 52 -4.60 5.56 3.81
C PHE A 52 -5.68 5.48 4.88
N LEU A 53 -6.38 6.59 5.10
CA LEU A 53 -7.41 6.70 6.13
C LEU A 53 -8.83 6.57 5.59
N SER A 54 -9.05 6.96 4.33
CA SER A 54 -10.39 7.01 3.73
C SER A 54 -10.49 6.15 2.48
N THR A 55 -11.71 5.73 2.16
CA THR A 55 -12.02 5.09 0.88
C THR A 55 -13.17 5.86 0.26
N SER A 56 -12.97 6.32 -0.97
CA SER A 56 -13.99 7.07 -1.71
C SER A 56 -14.41 6.28 -2.95
N THR A 57 -15.70 6.31 -3.25
CA THR A 57 -16.29 5.66 -4.42
C THR A 57 -17.01 6.69 -5.26
N ALA A 58 -16.62 6.81 -6.52
CA ALA A 58 -17.28 7.65 -7.52
C ALA A 58 -18.00 6.76 -8.53
N SER A 59 -19.30 6.96 -8.70
CA SER A 59 -20.06 6.30 -9.78
C SER A 59 -19.67 6.91 -11.13
N TRP A 60 -19.87 6.18 -12.23
CA TRP A 60 -19.55 6.71 -13.57
C TRP A 60 -20.30 7.99 -13.92
N GLU A 61 -21.51 8.18 -13.39
CA GLU A 61 -22.30 9.41 -13.57
C GLU A 61 -21.60 10.66 -12.99
N GLN A 62 -20.74 10.49 -11.98
CA GLN A 62 -19.98 11.56 -11.36
C GLN A 62 -18.62 11.81 -12.04
N VAL A 63 -18.22 10.95 -12.99
CA VAL A 63 -16.93 11.02 -13.67
C VAL A 63 -17.06 11.87 -14.93
N VAL A 64 -16.61 13.13 -14.87
CA VAL A 64 -16.72 14.09 -15.98
C VAL A 64 -15.78 13.77 -17.14
N ALA A 65 -14.55 13.31 -16.86
CA ALA A 65 -13.57 12.93 -17.88
C ALA A 65 -12.54 11.95 -17.32
N VAL A 66 -12.13 10.97 -18.12
CA VAL A 66 -11.02 10.06 -17.82
C VAL A 66 -9.83 10.44 -18.70
N ARG A 67 -8.73 10.86 -18.09
CA ARG A 67 -7.47 11.13 -18.80
C ARG A 67 -6.47 10.02 -18.48
N THR A 68 -6.17 9.18 -19.47
CA THR A 68 -5.13 8.16 -19.35
C THR A 68 -3.79 8.76 -19.77
N VAL A 69 -2.84 8.83 -18.85
CA VAL A 69 -1.46 9.18 -19.19
C VAL A 69 -0.71 7.90 -19.54
N GLN A 70 -0.25 7.81 -20.79
CA GLN A 70 0.70 6.78 -21.19
C GLN A 70 2.06 7.15 -20.61
N GLN A 71 2.48 6.50 -19.52
CA GLN A 71 3.83 6.69 -19.01
C GLN A 71 4.80 5.79 -19.79
N PRO A 72 5.74 6.36 -20.56
CA PRO A 72 6.77 5.56 -21.22
C PRO A 72 7.66 4.92 -20.14
N VAL A 73 7.55 3.60 -20.01
CA VAL A 73 8.34 2.84 -19.03
C VAL A 73 9.77 2.72 -19.55
N ARG A 74 10.69 3.41 -18.89
CA ARG A 74 12.13 3.29 -19.14
C ARG A 74 12.68 2.15 -18.30
N TRP A 75 13.25 1.14 -18.95
CA TRP A 75 14.04 0.12 -18.25
C TRP A 75 15.49 0.58 -18.28
N LEU A 76 16.07 0.86 -17.10
CA LEU A 76 17.49 1.27 -16.97
C LEU A 76 17.88 2.46 -17.89
N GLY A 77 16.96 3.40 -18.10
CA GLY A 77 17.19 4.60 -18.91
C GLY A 77 17.02 4.42 -20.42
N LEU A 78 16.87 3.19 -20.91
CA LEU A 78 16.55 2.91 -22.31
C LEU A 78 15.02 2.89 -22.50
N PRO A 79 14.48 3.61 -23.50
CA PRO A 79 13.08 3.48 -23.85
C PRO A 79 12.83 2.05 -24.31
N ARG A 80 11.88 1.36 -23.68
CA ARG A 80 11.38 0.11 -24.23
C ARG A 80 10.67 0.46 -25.53
N THR A 81 11.27 0.13 -26.68
CA THR A 81 10.61 0.34 -27.96
C THR A 81 9.36 -0.53 -27.99
N VAL A 82 8.21 0.12 -28.11
CA VAL A 82 6.94 -0.54 -28.42
C VAL A 82 6.96 -0.75 -29.93
N GLN A 83 7.81 -1.65 -30.41
CA GLN A 83 7.78 -2.11 -31.81
C GLN A 83 7.25 -3.53 -31.81
N GLY A 84 5.92 -3.60 -31.94
CA GLY A 84 5.19 -4.71 -32.54
C GLY A 84 4.32 -4.12 -33.63
#